data_AF-A0A327R8T6-F1
#
_entry.id   AF-A0A327R8T6-F1
#
_cell.length_a   1.000
_cell.length_b   1.000
_cell.length_c   1.000
_cell.angle_alpha   90.00
_cell.angle_beta   90.00
_cell.angle_gamma   90.00
#
_symmetry.space_group_name_H-M   'P 1'
#
loop_
_entity.id
_entity.type
_entity.pdbx_description
1 polymer ?
#
loop_
_entity_poly.entity_id
_entity_poly.type
_entity_poly.pdbx_seq_one_letter_code
_entity_poly.pdbx_strand_id
1 'polypeptide(L)'
;MMSGGNDYLSIERGKISGTTIQQTNFAFPRNQWVTVQWEMTMSDNEDGLNRLIINGTEVINQTGMNMPNAQVFEDVFLNQGINFTLQEPTFYERVQIGATANPSAGNIELFVDDFSILVE
;
A
#
# COMPACT_ATOMS: atom_id res chain seq x y z
N MET A 1 4.11 1.47 -14.09
CA MET A 1 3.81 0.05 -14.30
C MET A 1 3.46 -0.54 -12.96
N MET A 2 2.36 -1.30 -12.83
CA MET A 2 2.12 -2.05 -11.58
C MET A 2 3.31 -3.00 -11.41
N SER A 3 4.14 -2.73 -10.40
CA SER A 3 5.39 -3.44 -10.17
C SER A 3 5.09 -4.64 -9.29
N GLY A 4 4.74 -5.72 -9.96
CA GLY A 4 4.49 -7.02 -9.39
C GLY A 4 3.56 -7.77 -10.32
N GLY A 5 3.95 -8.98 -10.74
CA GLY A 5 3.04 -9.82 -11.51
C GLY A 5 1.70 -9.94 -10.78
N ASN A 6 0.61 -10.12 -11.53
CA ASN A 6 -0.78 -10.16 -11.02
C ASN A 6 -1.05 -11.26 -9.97
N ASP A 7 -0.04 -12.04 -9.61
CA ASP A 7 -0.11 -13.17 -8.71
C ASP A 7 0.37 -12.85 -7.29
N TYR A 8 0.90 -11.67 -6.97
CA TYR A 8 1.44 -11.37 -5.63
C TYR A 8 0.79 -10.11 -5.03
N LEU A 9 0.58 -10.08 -3.71
CA LEU A 9 0.26 -8.83 -3.01
C LEU A 9 1.47 -7.89 -2.95
N SER A 10 1.21 -6.59 -3.09
CA SER A 10 2.19 -5.52 -2.95
C SER A 10 1.61 -4.39 -2.11
N ILE A 11 2.50 -3.62 -1.47
CA ILE A 11 2.21 -2.33 -0.86
C ILE A 11 2.69 -1.28 -1.86
N GLU A 12 1.75 -0.72 -2.62
CA GLU A 12 2.01 0.31 -3.63
C GLU A 12 2.25 1.67 -2.97
N ARG A 13 3.44 2.24 -3.17
CA ARG A 13 3.87 3.51 -2.54
C ARG A 13 4.19 4.62 -3.55
N GLY A 14 3.98 4.38 -4.85
CA GLY A 14 4.34 5.34 -5.89
C GLY A 14 3.60 6.70 -5.78
N LYS A 15 2.38 6.71 -5.21
CA LYS A 15 1.63 7.96 -4.99
C LYS A 15 2.24 8.87 -3.91
N ILE A 16 3.06 8.30 -3.04
CA ILE A 16 3.82 9.04 -2.02
C ILE A 16 5.30 9.14 -2.40
N SER A 17 5.64 8.96 -3.68
CA SER A 17 7.04 8.95 -4.18
C SER A 17 7.91 7.83 -3.61
N GLY A 18 7.32 6.82 -2.97
CA GLY A 18 8.01 5.62 -2.50
C GLY A 18 8.08 4.53 -3.56
N THR A 19 8.95 3.54 -3.34
CA THR A 19 9.03 2.35 -4.21
C THR A 19 8.09 1.25 -3.69
N THR A 20 7.36 0.60 -4.58
CA THR A 20 6.47 -0.52 -4.21
C THR A 20 7.22 -1.63 -3.50
N ILE A 21 6.66 -2.11 -2.38
CA ILE A 21 7.18 -3.27 -1.65
C ILE A 21 6.33 -4.47 -2.05
N GLN A 22 6.95 -5.47 -2.67
CA GLN A 22 6.26 -6.66 -3.15
C GLN A 22 6.73 -7.88 -2.35
N GLN A 23 5.80 -8.75 -1.93
CA GLN A 23 6.17 -10.08 -1.46
C GLN A 23 6.36 -11.03 -2.66
N THR A 24 7.36 -11.90 -2.59
CA THR A 24 7.68 -12.85 -3.67
C THR A 24 7.69 -14.30 -3.19
N ASN A 25 7.27 -14.54 -1.94
CA ASN A 25 7.36 -15.85 -1.30
C ASN A 25 6.42 -16.86 -1.96
N PHE A 26 5.19 -16.46 -2.27
CA PHE A 26 4.22 -17.30 -2.95
C PHE A 26 3.13 -16.49 -3.67
N ALA A 27 2.50 -17.11 -4.67
CA ALA A 27 1.36 -16.53 -5.35
C ALA A 27 0.15 -16.42 -4.41
N PHE A 28 -0.52 -15.28 -4.41
CA PHE A 28 -1.70 -14.99 -3.60
C PHE A 28 -2.81 -16.03 -3.88
N PRO A 29 -3.33 -16.70 -2.85
CA PRO A 29 -4.35 -17.71 -3.03
C PRO A 29 -5.64 -17.11 -3.62
N ARG A 30 -6.21 -17.77 -4.63
CA ARG A 30 -7.48 -17.38 -5.28
C ARG A 30 -8.57 -18.39 -4.95
N ASN A 31 -9.83 -17.97 -5.03
CA ASN A 31 -11.03 -18.81 -4.82
C ASN A 31 -11.09 -19.52 -3.46
N GLN A 32 -10.54 -18.89 -2.42
CA GLN A 32 -10.58 -19.38 -1.05
C GLN A 32 -10.46 -18.19 -0.08
N TRP A 33 -10.87 -18.39 1.18
CA TRP A 33 -10.66 -17.41 2.23
C TRP A 33 -9.18 -17.29 2.59
N VAL A 34 -8.73 -16.06 2.79
CA VAL A 34 -7.35 -15.72 3.17
C VAL A 34 -7.41 -14.68 4.27
N THR A 35 -6.62 -14.86 5.34
CA THR A 35 -6.44 -13.82 6.34
C THR A 35 -5.28 -12.92 5.92
N VAL A 36 -5.50 -11.61 5.93
CA VAL A 36 -4.49 -10.60 5.62
C VAL A 36 -4.41 -9.63 6.78
N GLN A 37 -3.20 -9.44 7.30
CA GLN A 37 -2.91 -8.48 8.34
C GLN A 37 -1.79 -7.56 7.84
N TRP A 38 -2.09 -6.26 7.81
CA TRP A 38 -1.15 -5.21 7.44
C TRP A 38 -0.93 -4.29 8.64
N GLU A 39 0.30 -4.25 9.11
CA GLU A 39 0.72 -3.43 10.24
C GLU A 39 1.67 -2.35 9.75
N MET A 40 1.53 -1.15 10.33
CA MET A 40 2.36 -0.01 9.99
C MET A 40 2.81 0.74 11.24
N THR A 41 4.05 1.22 11.22
CA THR A 41 4.48 2.37 12.02
C THR A 41 4.60 3.54 11.07
N MET A 42 3.74 4.54 11.26
CA MET A 42 3.58 5.65 10.33
C MET A 42 4.82 6.56 10.37
N SER A 43 5.41 6.83 9.20
CA SER A 43 6.52 7.77 9.04
C SER A 43 6.57 8.33 7.62
N ASP A 44 6.87 9.62 7.54
CA ASP A 44 7.21 10.34 6.31
C ASP A 44 8.70 10.21 5.95
N ASN A 45 9.47 9.42 6.71
CA ASN A 45 10.86 9.07 6.43
C ASN A 45 10.99 7.55 6.18
N GLU A 46 12.19 7.10 5.78
CA GLU A 46 12.45 5.69 5.43
C GLU A 46 12.46 4.71 6.61
N ASP A 47 12.15 5.18 7.82
CA ASP A 47 12.06 4.38 9.05
C ASP A 47 10.63 3.89 9.36
N GLY A 48 9.64 4.23 8.53
CA GLY A 48 8.28 3.70 8.65
C GLY A 48 8.23 2.18 8.53
N LEU A 49 7.54 1.48 9.42
CA LEU A 49 7.42 0.02 9.33
C LEU A 49 6.30 -0.35 8.36
N ASN A 50 6.56 -1.34 7.49
CA ASN A 50 5.57 -1.97 6.64
C ASN A 50 5.65 -3.49 6.85
N ARG A 51 4.62 -4.07 7.48
CA ARG A 51 4.58 -5.50 7.79
C ARG A 51 3.31 -6.14 7.26
N LEU A 52 3.45 -7.20 6.48
CA LEU A 52 2.35 -7.94 5.85
C LEU A 52 2.42 -9.40 6.26
N ILE A 53 1.30 -9.92 6.74
CA ILE A 53 1.11 -11.31 7.16
C ILE A 53 -0.06 -11.88 6.36
N ILE A 54 0.14 -13.04 5.76
CA ILE A 54 -0.89 -13.77 5.00
C ILE A 54 -1.04 -15.15 5.61
N ASN A 55 -2.25 -15.52 6.05
CA ASN A 55 -2.53 -16.80 6.71
C ASN A 55 -1.55 -17.10 7.87
N GLY A 56 -1.23 -16.07 8.67
CA GLY A 56 -0.28 -16.17 9.79
C GLY A 56 1.20 -16.24 9.40
N THR A 57 1.54 -16.23 8.11
CA THR A 57 2.93 -16.20 7.63
C THR A 57 3.35 -14.77 7.32
N GLU A 58 4.42 -14.29 7.95
CA GLU A 58 5.02 -13.00 7.62
C GLU A 58 5.66 -13.05 6.23
N VAL A 59 5.21 -12.18 5.33
CA VAL A 59 5.68 -12.11 3.93
C VAL A 59 6.36 -10.79 3.59
N ILE A 60 6.11 -9.73 4.37
CA ILE A 60 6.84 -8.45 4.31
C ILE A 60 7.10 -8.02 5.75
N ASN A 61 8.33 -7.58 6.01
CA ASN A 61 8.75 -6.90 7.23
C ASN A 61 9.92 -5.99 6.88
N GLN A 62 9.60 -4.80 6.39
CA GLN A 62 10.58 -3.87 5.81
C GLN A 62 10.29 -2.45 6.28
N THR A 63 11.36 -1.68 6.43
CA THR A 63 11.23 -0.23 6.63
C THR A 63 11.00 0.47 5.29
N GLY A 64 10.39 1.64 5.37
CA GLY A 64 10.28 2.58 4.28
C GLY A 64 9.14 3.57 4.49
N MET A 65 9.27 4.74 3.88
CA MET A 65 8.26 5.81 3.96
C MET A 65 6.87 5.29 3.61
N ASN A 66 5.90 5.51 4.50
CA ASN A 66 4.50 5.09 4.35
C ASN A 66 3.52 6.24 4.61
N MET A 67 4.03 7.47 4.76
CA MET A 67 3.30 8.73 4.75
C MET A 67 3.85 9.69 3.69
N PRO A 68 3.03 10.58 3.13
CA PRO A 68 3.53 11.69 2.32
C PRO A 68 4.56 12.54 3.07
N ASN A 69 5.63 12.92 2.39
CA ASN A 69 6.67 13.81 2.90
C ASN A 69 6.61 15.15 2.18
N ALA A 70 6.48 16.25 2.94
CA ALA A 70 6.31 17.59 2.38
C ALA A 70 7.48 18.03 1.49
N GLN A 71 8.73 17.79 1.91
CA GLN A 71 9.92 18.18 1.15
C GLN A 71 10.03 17.36 -0.14
N VAL A 72 9.82 16.04 -0.06
CA VAL A 72 9.85 15.17 -1.24
C VAL A 72 8.80 15.60 -2.27
N PHE A 73 7.60 15.96 -1.81
CA PHE A 73 6.55 16.43 -2.70
C PHE A 73 6.93 17.78 -3.32
N GLU A 74 7.38 18.75 -2.52
CA GLU A 74 7.86 20.04 -3.03
C GLU A 74 8.90 19.85 -4.14
N ASP A 75 9.92 19.01 -3.91
CA ASP A 75 10.99 18.72 -4.87
C ASP A 75 10.45 18.07 -6.16
N VAL A 76 9.55 17.09 -6.04
CA VAL A 76 8.94 16.40 -7.20
C VAL A 76 8.09 17.35 -8.05
N PHE A 77 7.29 18.21 -7.42
CA PHE A 77 6.45 19.17 -8.12
C PHE A 77 7.26 20.33 -8.70
N LEU A 78 8.32 20.77 -8.01
CA LEU A 78 9.23 21.80 -8.51
C LEU A 78 9.93 21.37 -9.81
N ASN A 79 10.28 20.08 -9.93
CA ASN A 79 10.82 19.50 -11.18
C ASN A 79 9.83 19.56 -12.36
N GLN A 80 8.54 19.79 -12.09
CA GLN A 80 7.50 20.01 -13.10
C GLN A 80 7.13 21.49 -13.27
N GLY A 81 7.84 22.40 -12.58
CA GLY A 81 7.55 23.84 -12.56
C GLY A 81 6.28 24.19 -11.76
N ILE A 82 5.84 23.30 -10.87
CA ILE A 82 4.63 23.48 -10.06
C ILE A 82 5.04 23.88 -8.64
N ASN A 83 4.53 25.02 -8.17
CA ASN A 83 4.64 25.41 -6.77
C ASN A 83 3.60 24.66 -5.94
N PHE A 84 4.03 23.62 -5.22
CA PHE A 84 3.17 22.76 -4.42
C PHE A 84 3.52 22.87 -2.94
N THR A 85 2.49 22.89 -2.10
CA THR A 85 2.65 22.82 -0.64
C THR A 85 1.70 21.77 -0.09
N LEU A 86 2.26 20.73 0.54
CA LEU A 86 1.47 19.72 1.22
C LEU A 86 0.71 20.36 2.39
N GLN A 87 -0.59 20.07 2.50
CA GLN A 87 -1.41 20.57 3.61
C GLN A 87 -1.14 19.73 4.85
N GLU A 88 -0.84 20.40 5.97
CA GLU A 88 -0.56 19.74 7.24
C GLU A 88 -1.66 20.02 8.29
N PRO A 89 -1.96 19.06 9.19
CA PRO A 89 -1.30 17.77 9.33
C PRO A 89 -1.74 16.74 8.28
N THR A 90 -0.81 15.91 7.83
CA THR A 90 -1.10 14.77 6.97
C THR A 90 -1.60 13.57 7.78
N PHE A 91 -2.69 12.94 7.35
CA PHE A 91 -3.23 11.71 7.94
C PHE A 91 -4.04 10.90 6.92
N TYR A 92 -4.16 9.59 7.12
CA TYR A 92 -5.11 8.77 6.39
C TYR A 92 -6.51 8.90 6.99
N GLU A 93 -7.47 9.39 6.21
CA GLU A 93 -8.84 9.63 6.69
C GLU A 93 -9.78 8.43 6.53
N ARG A 94 -9.40 7.43 5.71
CA ARG A 94 -10.27 6.30 5.37
C ARG A 94 -9.49 5.07 4.93
N VAL A 95 -10.09 3.90 5.14
CA VAL A 95 -9.68 2.64 4.51
C VAL A 95 -10.77 2.21 3.53
N GLN A 96 -10.36 1.75 2.35
CA GLN A 96 -11.27 1.26 1.32
C GLN A 96 -10.79 -0.11 0.85
N ILE A 97 -11.72 -1.06 0.76
CA ILE A 97 -11.46 -2.41 0.26
C ILE A 97 -12.42 -2.63 -0.92
N GLY A 98 -11.88 -3.10 -2.04
CA GLY A 98 -12.69 -3.36 -3.23
C GLY A 98 -11.84 -3.79 -4.42
N ALA A 99 -12.52 -4.24 -5.46
CA ALA A 99 -11.91 -4.47 -6.76
C ALA A 99 -11.93 -3.16 -7.58
N THR A 100 -10.79 -2.76 -8.13
CA THR A 100 -10.76 -1.68 -9.13
C THR A 100 -10.94 -2.29 -10.51
N ALA A 101 -11.98 -1.84 -11.23
CA ALA A 101 -12.31 -2.32 -12.57
C ALA A 101 -11.30 -1.80 -13.61
N ASN A 102 -10.12 -2.42 -13.66
CA ASN A 102 -9.26 -2.32 -14.84
C ASN A 102 -9.95 -3.06 -16.00
N PRO A 103 -9.75 -2.64 -17.27
CA PRO A 103 -10.31 -3.33 -18.42
C PRO A 103 -9.76 -4.77 -18.45
N SER A 104 -10.53 -5.69 -17.89
CA SER A 104 -10.23 -7.11 -17.83
C SER A 104 -11.37 -7.87 -18.52
N ALA A 105 -11.05 -9.03 -19.08
CA ALA A 105 -11.97 -9.78 -19.93
C ALA A 105 -13.05 -10.57 -19.14
N GLY A 106 -13.24 -10.33 -17.84
CA GLY A 106 -14.13 -11.14 -17.01
C GLY A 106 -14.64 -10.45 -15.75
N ASN A 107 -15.64 -11.08 -15.12
CA ASN A 107 -16.19 -10.65 -13.85
C ASN A 107 -15.20 -10.99 -12.71
N ILE A 108 -15.00 -10.05 -11.79
CA ILE A 108 -14.20 -10.25 -10.59
C ILE A 108 -15.15 -10.10 -9.40
N GLU A 109 -15.18 -11.12 -8.54
CA GLU A 109 -15.91 -11.10 -7.27
C GLU A 109 -14.91 -11.08 -6.11
N LEU A 110 -15.16 -10.20 -5.13
CA LEU A 110 -14.38 -10.11 -3.90
C LEU A 110 -15.34 -10.20 -2.72
N PHE A 111 -15.11 -11.17 -1.85
CA PHE A 111 -15.80 -11.32 -0.57
C PHE A 111 -14.86 -10.85 0.55
N VAL A 112 -15.40 -10.07 1.48
CA VAL A 112 -14.65 -9.51 2.62
C VAL A 112 -15.48 -9.74 3.87
N ASP A 113 -14.86 -10.28 4.90
CA ASP A 113 -15.46 -10.51 6.22
C ASP A 113 -14.40 -10.29 7.31
N ASP A 114 -14.84 -10.17 8.57
CA ASP A 114 -14.00 -10.00 9.76
C ASP A 114 -13.02 -8.81 9.69
N PHE A 115 -13.42 -7.73 9.02
CA PHE A 115 -12.60 -6.53 8.91
C PHE A 115 -12.53 -5.76 10.23
N SER A 116 -11.31 -5.40 10.63
CA SER A 116 -11.06 -4.52 11.77
C SER A 116 -9.86 -3.62 11.51
N ILE A 117 -9.81 -2.48 12.20
CA ILE A 117 -8.65 -1.60 12.29
C ILE A 117 -8.37 -1.36 13.76
N LEU A 118 -7.10 -1.42 14.14
CA LEU A 118 -6.61 -0.96 15.43
C LEU A 118 -5.59 0.14 15.20
N VAL A 119 -5.71 1.23 15.96
CA VAL A 119 -4.75 2.34 15.98
C VAL A 119 -4.28 2.47 17.42
N GLU A 120 -2.97 2.41 17.62
CA GLU A 120 -2.29 2.51 18.93
C GLU A 120 -1.47 3.80 19.04
#